data_AF-A0AAT9HFK9-F1
#
_entry.id   AF-A0AAT9HFK9-F1
#
_cell.length_a   1.000
_cell.length_b   1.000
_cell.length_c   1.000
_cell.angle_alpha   90.00
_cell.angle_beta   90.00
_cell.angle_gamma   90.00
#
_symmetry.space_group_name_H-M   'P 1'
#
loop_
_entity.id
_entity.type
_entity.pdbx_description
1 polymer ?
#
loop_
_entity_poly.entity_id
_entity_poly.type
_entity_poly.pdbx_seq_one_letter_code
_entity_poly.pdbx_strand_id
1 'polypeptide(L)'
;MAHGGTEAPTLVKSLTSNTWYLWGDTYTPNGVFYAWQTTNLAAGTWTPVDQRLYTHPVNAKHCTIAPITAAEYTNLLSRWGAPPGTG
;
A
#
# COMPACT_ATOMS: atom_id res chain seq x y z
N MET A 1 -1.00 -4.69 15.79
CA MET A 1 -2.17 -5.57 15.73
C MET A 1 -1.98 -6.52 14.56
N ALA A 2 -2.04 -7.83 14.77
CA ALA A 2 -2.18 -8.78 13.65
C ALA A 2 -3.67 -8.83 13.30
N HIS A 3 -4.03 -8.45 12.07
CA HIS A 3 -5.41 -8.55 11.60
C HIS A 3 -5.63 -10.00 11.19
N GLY A 4 -6.28 -10.78 12.06
CA GLY A 4 -6.60 -12.18 11.78
C GLY A 4 -7.26 -12.31 10.40
N GLY A 5 -6.75 -13.22 9.57
CA GLY A 5 -7.25 -13.42 8.20
C GLY A 5 -6.78 -12.36 7.19
N THR A 6 -5.57 -11.83 7.31
CA THR A 6 -4.94 -11.06 6.20
C THR A 6 -4.55 -12.01 5.07
N GLU A 7 -4.93 -11.69 3.84
CA GLU A 7 -4.72 -12.49 2.64
C GLU A 7 -4.09 -11.67 1.49
N ALA A 8 -3.80 -12.35 0.38
CA ALA A 8 -3.24 -11.78 -0.85
C ALA A 8 -2.01 -10.85 -0.64
N PRO A 9 -0.92 -11.38 -0.07
CA PRO A 9 0.26 -10.58 0.20
C PRO A 9 0.91 -10.06 -1.10
N THR A 10 1.18 -8.76 -1.15
CA THR A 10 1.94 -8.10 -2.22
C THR A 10 3.14 -7.37 -1.62
N LEU A 11 4.35 -7.82 -1.96
CA LEU A 11 5.60 -7.23 -1.48
C LEU A 11 6.21 -6.31 -2.55
N VAL A 12 6.56 -5.08 -2.19
CA VAL A 12 7.24 -4.14 -3.08
C VAL A 12 8.38 -3.42 -2.36
N LYS A 13 9.47 -3.14 -3.08
CA LYS A 13 10.54 -2.26 -2.59
C LYS A 13 10.26 -0.82 -2.98
N SER A 14 10.50 0.12 -2.07
CA SER A 14 10.51 1.55 -2.38
C SER A 14 11.51 1.86 -3.49
N LEU A 15 11.12 2.75 -4.41
CA LEU A 15 12.00 3.22 -5.48
C LEU A 15 13.03 4.26 -5.00
N THR A 16 12.84 4.84 -3.81
CA THR A 16 13.62 5.99 -3.31
C THR A 16 14.26 5.74 -1.94
N SER A 17 13.98 4.61 -1.30
CA SER A 17 14.52 4.28 0.02
C SER A 17 14.82 2.79 0.17
N ASN A 18 15.59 2.41 1.20
CA ASN A 18 15.79 1.02 1.56
C ASN A 18 14.63 0.47 2.40
N THR A 19 13.39 0.78 2.01
CA THR A 19 12.16 0.32 2.68
C THR A 19 11.45 -0.68 1.79
N TRP A 20 10.98 -1.77 2.39
CA TRP A 20 10.07 -2.73 1.80
C TRP A 20 8.68 -2.54 2.38
N TYR A 21 7.66 -2.64 1.55
CA TYR A 21 6.26 -2.59 1.95
C TYR A 21 5.59 -3.93 1.64
N LEU A 22 4.95 -4.52 2.65
CA LEU A 22 4.06 -5.66 2.52
C LEU A 22 2.64 -5.14 2.58
N TRP A 23 1.86 -5.39 1.54
CA TRP A 23 0.44 -5.08 1.46
C TRP A 23 -0.38 -6.35 1.61
N GLY A 24 -1.54 -6.26 2.23
CA GLY A 24 -2.51 -7.33 2.29
C GLY A 24 -3.89 -6.78 2.61
N ASP A 25 -4.91 -7.51 2.23
CA ASP A 25 -6.29 -7.19 2.58
C ASP A 25 -6.86 -8.19 3.58
N THR A 26 -7.92 -7.83 4.28
CA THR A 26 -8.55 -8.70 5.28
C THR A 26 -9.71 -9.50 4.71
N TYR A 27 -9.75 -10.78 5.10
CA TYR A 27 -10.89 -11.69 4.91
C TYR A 27 -12.05 -11.35 5.87
N THR A 28 -11.75 -10.97 7.13
CA THR A 28 -12.76 -10.58 8.14
C THR A 28 -12.26 -9.43 9.04
N PRO A 29 -12.87 -8.23 9.01
CA PRO A 29 -13.91 -7.80 8.07
C PRO A 29 -13.39 -7.83 6.63
N ASN A 30 -14.24 -8.20 5.68
CA ASN A 30 -13.81 -8.24 4.28
C ASN A 30 -13.64 -6.80 3.75
N GLY A 31 -12.59 -6.57 2.95
CA GLY A 31 -12.48 -5.33 2.16
C GLY A 31 -11.57 -4.23 2.69
N VAL A 32 -10.79 -4.47 3.75
CA VAL A 32 -9.88 -3.46 4.34
C VAL A 32 -8.43 -3.77 3.93
N PHE A 33 -7.68 -2.74 3.52
CA PHE A 33 -6.26 -2.88 3.16
C PHE A 33 -5.33 -2.38 4.26
N TYR A 34 -4.28 -3.16 4.50
CA TYR A 34 -3.22 -2.84 5.43
C TYR A 34 -1.86 -2.89 4.72
N ALA A 35 -0.97 -2.01 5.17
CA ALA A 35 0.43 -2.01 4.76
C ALA A 35 1.33 -2.09 5.99
N TRP A 36 2.43 -2.81 5.85
CA TRP A 36 3.51 -2.84 6.82
C TRP A 36 4.83 -2.57 6.13
N GLN A 37 5.80 -2.05 6.87
CA GLN A 37 7.11 -1.72 6.34
C GLN A 37 8.26 -2.34 7.14
N THR A 38 9.37 -2.58 6.46
CA THR A 38 10.64 -2.97 7.07
C THR A 38 11.82 -2.45 6.25
N THR A 39 12.97 -2.25 6.89
CA THR A 39 14.25 -2.00 6.21
C THR A 39 15.12 -3.26 6.13
N ASN A 40 14.70 -4.36 6.77
CA ASN A 40 15.43 -5.63 6.82
C ASN A 40 14.47 -6.81 6.70
N LEU A 41 14.38 -7.40 5.49
CA LEU A 41 13.53 -8.58 5.24
C LEU A 41 13.93 -9.79 6.10
N ALA A 42 15.23 -9.97 6.37
CA ALA A 42 15.72 -11.12 7.13
C ALA A 42 15.33 -11.06 8.61
N ALA A 43 15.01 -9.88 9.14
CA ALA A 43 14.57 -9.73 10.53
C ALA A 43 13.13 -10.25 10.79
N GLY A 44 12.33 -10.46 9.73
CA GLY A 44 10.94 -10.90 9.86
C GLY A 44 10.03 -9.96 10.66
N THR A 45 10.52 -8.76 10.98
CA THR A 45 9.81 -7.77 11.81
C THR A 45 9.29 -6.65 10.94
N TRP A 46 8.03 -6.30 11.14
CA TRP A 46 7.25 -5.40 10.31
C TRP A 46 6.52 -4.36 11.15
N THR A 47 6.60 -3.09 10.74
CA THR A 47 5.90 -1.98 11.41
C THR A 47 4.68 -1.57 10.58
N PRO A 48 3.47 -1.44 11.17
CA PRO A 48 2.31 -0.95 10.44
C PRO A 48 2.53 0.45 9.87
N VAL A 49 2.08 0.70 8.65
CA VAL A 49 2.00 2.03 8.05
C VAL A 49 0.70 2.70 8.51
N ASP A 50 0.73 3.98 8.84
CA ASP A 50 -0.49 4.73 9.18
C ASP A 50 -1.42 4.79 7.95
N GLN A 51 -2.67 4.35 8.11
CA GLN A 51 -3.70 4.39 7.06
C GLN A 51 -4.00 5.79 6.53
N ARG A 52 -3.64 6.85 7.27
CA ARG A 52 -3.73 8.24 6.77
C ARG A 52 -2.75 8.52 5.63
N LEU A 53 -1.72 7.70 5.46
CA LEU A 53 -0.68 7.88 4.45
C LEU A 53 -0.99 7.18 3.13
N TYR A 54 -2.09 6.41 3.05
CA TYR A 54 -2.49 5.75 1.82
C TYR A 54 -4.02 5.62 1.72
N THR A 55 -4.53 5.78 0.51
CA THR A 55 -5.95 5.60 0.22
C THR A 55 -6.14 4.41 -0.70
N HIS A 56 -7.03 3.49 -0.33
CA HIS A 56 -7.47 2.40 -1.21
C HIS A 56 -8.97 2.57 -1.52
N PRO A 57 -9.46 2.09 -2.68
CA PRO A 57 -10.90 2.05 -2.94
C PRO A 57 -11.64 1.25 -1.87
N VAL A 58 -12.85 1.68 -1.52
CA VAL A 58 -13.73 0.95 -0.59
C VAL A 58 -13.95 -0.47 -1.12
N ASN A 59 -13.79 -1.47 -0.25
CA ASN A 59 -13.89 -2.90 -0.59
C ASN A 59 -12.85 -3.42 -1.61
N ALA A 60 -11.71 -2.74 -1.77
CA ALA A 60 -10.61 -3.26 -2.59
C ALA A 60 -10.14 -4.64 -2.10
N LYS A 61 -9.73 -5.47 -3.06
CA LYS A 61 -9.24 -6.84 -2.89
C LYS A 61 -8.06 -7.09 -3.82
N HIS A 62 -7.09 -7.89 -3.38
CA HIS A 62 -6.01 -8.49 -4.18
C HIS A 62 -5.32 -7.48 -5.11
N CYS A 63 -4.43 -6.66 -4.54
CA CYS A 63 -3.80 -5.59 -5.31
C CYS A 63 -2.67 -6.11 -6.23
N THR A 64 -2.26 -5.23 -7.14
CA THR A 64 -0.98 -5.31 -7.85
C THR A 64 -0.35 -3.93 -7.79
N ILE A 65 0.99 -3.88 -7.78
CA ILE A 65 1.74 -2.63 -7.73
C ILE A 65 2.59 -2.53 -8.99
N ALA A 66 2.33 -1.47 -9.77
CA ALA A 66 3.06 -1.17 -10.99
C ALA A 66 3.71 0.22 -10.85
N PRO A 67 5.04 0.33 -11.00
CA PRO A 67 5.70 1.62 -11.10
C PRO A 67 5.18 2.41 -12.31
N ILE A 68 5.00 3.71 -12.13
CA ILE A 68 4.73 4.66 -13.22
C ILE A 68 5.81 5.74 -13.22
N THR A 69 6.03 6.34 -14.37
CA THR A 69 6.92 7.49 -14.53
C THR A 69 6.30 8.76 -13.93
N ALA A 70 7.14 9.76 -13.62
CA ALA A 70 6.68 11.06 -13.16
C ALA A 70 5.78 11.76 -14.21
N ALA A 71 6.03 11.54 -15.50
CA ALA A 71 5.22 12.09 -16.58
C ALA A 71 3.81 11.47 -16.58
N GLU A 72 3.69 10.15 -16.45
CA GLU A 72 2.40 9.46 -16.33
C GLU A 72 1.62 9.92 -15.09
N TYR A 73 2.30 10.03 -13.94
CA TYR A 73 1.69 10.54 -12.72
C TYR A 73 1.14 11.96 -12.90
N THR A 74 1.94 12.87 -13.47
CA THR A 74 1.52 14.25 -13.74
C THR A 74 0.31 14.31 -14.67
N ASN A 75 0.31 13.48 -15.72
CA ASN A 75 -0.81 13.39 -16.66
C ASN A 75 -2.10 12.88 -16.00
N LEU A 76 -2.00 11.90 -15.09
CA LEU A 76 -3.15 11.39 -14.33
C LEU A 76 -3.74 12.48 -13.42
N LEU A 77 -2.88 13.20 -12.67
CA LEU A 77 -3.32 14.30 -11.81
C LEU A 77 -3.98 15.42 -12.60
N SER A 78 -3.40 15.82 -13.73
CA SER A 78 -3.97 16.88 -14.58
C SER A 78 -5.35 16.49 -15.12
N ARG A 79 -5.60 15.20 -15.35
CA ARG A 79 -6.86 14.72 -15.93
C ARG A 79 -7.94 14.44 -14.89
N TRP A 80 -7.58 13.92 -13.72
CA TRP A 80 -8.52 13.39 -12.73
C TRP A 80 -8.46 14.07 -11.36
N GLY A 81 -7.48 14.95 -11.13
CA GLY A 81 -7.21 15.56 -9.82
C GLY A 81 -6.44 14.65 -8.87
N ALA A 82 -6.05 15.19 -7.71
CA ALA A 82 -5.43 14.42 -6.65
C ALA A 82 -6.48 13.69 -5.79
N PRO A 83 -6.15 12.52 -5.20
CA PRO A 83 -7.01 11.87 -4.22
C PRO A 83 -7.31 12.80 -3.04
N PRO A 84 -8.51 12.72 -2.43
CA PRO A 84 -8.80 13.48 -1.21
C PRO A 84 -7.79 13.16 -0.10
N GLY A 85 -7.24 14.19 0.56
CA GLY A 85 -6.37 14.05 1.72
C GLY A 85 -4.86 14.11 1.46
N THR A 86 -4.41 14.43 0.24
CA THR A 86 -2.99 14.65 -0.08
C THR A 86 -2.56 16.12 -0.03
N GLY A 87 -3.18 16.92 0.85
CA GLY A 87 -2.92 18.36 1.02
C GLY A 87 -1.97 18.67 2.16
#